data_AF-A0A494T6A8-F1
#
_entry.id   AF-A0A494T6A8-F1
#
_cell.length_a   1.000
_cell.length_b   1.000
_cell.length_c   1.000
_cell.angle_alpha   90.00
_cell.angle_beta   90.00
_cell.angle_gamma   90.00
#
_symmetry.space_group_name_H-M   'P 1'
#
loop_
_entity.id
_entity.type
_entity.pdbx_description
1 polymer ?
#
loop_
_entity_poly.entity_id
_entity_poly.type
_entity_poly.pdbx_seq_one_letter_code
_entity_poly.pdbx_strand_id
1 'polypeptide(L)'
;MAAVVVLAGIGFTVLRLVGGETGGVATAIDESLTPTKAVNSAPSLKTTGSAPSVQQSVTSAPPAPTPTLPAQPARGDLGLTVPISVPACTGTGIVVIQSAVEPASYTQEISSALAANPGASYLRTDNSCPSLRQQSDAGNPIYAVYQPAGSTTQSICAAVASAPSGSYGKWLDLTTDPTVIVAC
;
A
#
# COMPACT_ATOMS: atom_id res chain seq x y z
N MET A 1 -43.27 31.58 20.08
CA MET A 1 -43.06 32.03 21.48
C MET A 1 -41.63 31.70 21.84
N ALA A 2 -40.91 32.70 22.34
CA ALA A 2 -39.46 32.75 22.47
C ALA A 2 -38.95 31.98 23.71
N ALA A 3 -37.69 31.52 23.65
CA ALA A 3 -36.70 31.73 24.70
C ALA A 3 -35.28 31.43 24.17
N VAL A 4 -34.51 32.49 24.01
CA VAL A 4 -33.06 32.52 23.78
C VAL A 4 -32.39 32.59 25.15
N VAL A 5 -31.32 31.81 25.38
CA VAL A 5 -30.31 32.16 26.40
C VAL A 5 -28.94 32.11 25.73
N VAL A 6 -28.41 33.30 25.50
CA VAL A 6 -27.01 33.59 25.13
C VAL A 6 -26.26 33.87 26.42
N LEU A 7 -25.09 33.26 26.61
CA LEU A 7 -24.04 33.79 27.48
C LEU A 7 -22.72 33.83 26.71
N ALA A 8 -22.24 35.05 26.54
CA ALA A 8 -20.97 35.45 25.94
C ALA A 8 -19.83 35.42 26.98
N GLY A 9 -18.56 35.37 26.55
CA GLY A 9 -17.44 35.61 27.49
C GLY A 9 -16.00 35.28 27.08
N ILE A 10 -15.47 35.92 26.02
CA ILE A 10 -14.20 36.68 25.94
C ILE A 10 -12.86 36.10 26.51
N GLY A 11 -11.83 36.05 25.64
CA GLY A 11 -10.39 36.33 25.94
C GLY A 11 -9.53 35.12 26.29
N PHE A 12 -8.26 34.96 25.90
CA PHE A 12 -7.22 35.90 25.46
C PHE A 12 -6.18 35.14 24.62
N THR A 13 -5.73 35.79 23.54
CA THR A 13 -4.59 35.44 22.70
C THR A 13 -3.28 35.45 23.50
N VAL A 14 -2.45 34.42 23.36
CA VAL A 14 -1.00 34.57 23.58
C VAL A 14 -0.26 33.97 22.38
N LEU A 15 -0.01 34.85 21.42
CA LEU A 15 1.06 34.73 20.43
C LEU A 15 2.41 34.83 21.17
N ARG A 16 3.28 33.84 21.01
CA ARG A 16 4.71 33.96 21.32
C ARG A 16 5.50 33.64 20.06
N LEU A 17 5.92 34.70 19.38
CA LEU A 17 6.82 34.69 18.23
C LEU A 17 7.92 35.72 18.52
N VAL A 18 9.04 35.24 19.07
CA VAL A 18 10.37 35.87 19.17
C VAL A 18 11.31 34.66 19.32
N GLY A 19 12.30 34.37 18.48
CA GLY A 19 13.27 35.24 17.82
C GLY A 19 14.61 34.56 18.12
N GLY A 20 15.34 34.16 17.09
CA GLY A 20 16.54 33.33 17.24
C GLY A 20 17.73 34.09 17.82
N GLU A 21 18.73 33.34 18.30
CA GLU A 21 20.13 33.76 18.29
C GLU A 21 21.05 32.55 18.05
N THR A 22 22.01 32.83 17.19
CA THR A 22 23.25 32.14 16.84
C THR A 22 24.05 31.61 18.04
N GLY A 23 24.78 30.51 17.82
CA GLY A 23 25.88 30.15 18.72
C GLY A 23 26.41 28.74 18.48
N GLY A 24 27.23 28.58 17.44
CA GLY A 24 28.10 27.41 17.35
C GLY A 24 29.23 27.49 18.37
N VAL A 25 29.64 26.34 18.89
CA VAL A 25 31.04 26.09 19.27
C VAL A 25 31.38 24.67 18.85
N ALA A 26 32.23 24.59 17.83
CA ALA A 26 33.00 23.42 17.49
C ALA A 26 34.09 23.23 18.55
N THR A 27 34.29 22.00 18.99
CA THR A 27 35.58 21.57 19.56
C THR A 27 36.16 20.55 18.61
N ALA A 28 37.18 21.02 17.91
CA ALA A 28 38.13 20.23 17.16
C ALA A 28 38.93 19.32 18.10
N ILE A 29 39.27 18.14 17.62
CA ILE A 29 40.64 17.64 17.80
C ILE A 29 41.22 17.39 16.43
N ASP A 30 42.29 18.14 16.21
CA ASP A 30 43.22 18.13 15.10
C ASP A 30 44.18 16.96 15.26
N GLU A 31 44.37 16.20 14.19
CA GLU A 31 45.68 15.77 13.70
C GLU A 31 45.43 14.89 12.46
N SER A 32 46.18 14.91 11.37
CA SER A 32 47.15 15.81 10.78
C SER A 32 47.56 15.11 9.47
N LEU A 33 48.04 15.90 8.51
CA LEU A 33 48.76 15.50 7.29
C LEU A 33 47.92 15.20 6.04
N THR A 34 48.32 15.92 5.01
CA THR A 34 47.61 16.34 3.80
C THR A 34 48.08 15.51 2.58
N PRO A 35 48.03 16.01 1.33
CA PRO A 35 47.13 15.53 0.29
C PRO A 35 47.89 14.83 -0.85
N THR A 36 47.25 13.95 -1.63
CA THR A 36 47.76 13.66 -2.99
C THR A 36 46.64 13.34 -3.96
N LYS A 37 46.53 14.23 -4.94
CA LYS A 37 45.79 14.08 -6.19
C LYS A 37 46.77 13.49 -7.23
N ALA A 38 46.42 12.37 -7.86
CA ALA A 38 46.97 11.85 -9.13
C ALA A 38 46.08 10.65 -9.53
N VAL A 39 45.30 10.62 -10.63
CA VAL A 39 45.64 10.61 -12.07
C VAL A 39 46.71 9.56 -12.43
N ASN A 40 46.43 8.86 -13.54
CA ASN A 40 47.23 7.84 -14.24
C ASN A 40 47.06 6.40 -13.72
N SER A 41 47.06 5.36 -14.54
CA SER A 41 47.03 5.25 -16.00
C SER A 41 46.79 3.77 -16.32
N ALA A 42 46.11 3.52 -17.42
CA ALA A 42 46.07 2.21 -18.05
C ALA A 42 47.49 1.71 -18.39
N PRO A 43 47.77 0.41 -18.23
CA PRO A 43 48.77 -0.27 -19.04
C PRO A 43 48.08 -0.96 -20.23
N SER A 44 48.38 -0.47 -21.44
CA SER A 44 48.25 -1.28 -22.65
C SER A 44 49.32 -2.36 -22.65
N LEU A 45 48.91 -3.62 -22.72
CA LEU A 45 49.71 -4.68 -23.31
C LEU A 45 49.02 -5.12 -24.59
N LYS A 46 49.66 -4.75 -25.71
CA LYS A 46 49.42 -5.36 -27.02
C LYS A 46 49.67 -6.86 -26.90
N THR A 47 48.74 -7.67 -27.39
CA THR A 47 49.08 -8.92 -28.06
C THR A 47 48.11 -9.12 -29.21
N THR A 48 48.69 -9.12 -30.41
CA THR A 48 48.09 -9.46 -31.69
C THR A 48 47.67 -10.92 -31.67
N GLY A 49 46.40 -11.19 -31.96
CA GLY A 49 45.88 -12.52 -32.22
C GLY A 49 44.65 -12.41 -33.13
N SER A 50 44.88 -12.43 -34.44
CA SER A 50 43.85 -12.46 -35.46
C SER A 50 42.93 -13.66 -35.25
N ALA A 51 41.67 -13.41 -34.93
CA ALA A 51 40.58 -14.36 -35.14
C ALA A 51 39.55 -13.70 -36.08
N PRO A 52 39.18 -14.34 -37.20
CA PRO A 52 38.26 -13.75 -38.16
C PRO A 52 36.89 -13.49 -37.53
N SER A 53 36.43 -12.25 -37.70
CA SER A 53 35.09 -11.79 -37.38
C SER A 53 34.08 -12.50 -38.29
N VAL A 54 33.39 -13.50 -37.78
CA VAL A 54 32.12 -13.97 -38.37
C VAL A 54 31.01 -13.08 -37.81
N GLN A 55 30.61 -12.07 -38.59
CA GLN A 55 29.35 -11.35 -38.38
C GLN A 55 28.19 -12.33 -38.56
N GLN A 56 27.70 -12.91 -37.46
CA GLN A 56 26.38 -13.52 -37.45
C GLN A 56 25.36 -12.41 -37.22
N SER A 57 24.72 -11.98 -38.31
CA SER A 57 23.44 -11.29 -38.24
C SER A 57 22.42 -12.27 -37.64
N VAL A 58 22.18 -12.19 -36.32
CA VAL A 58 21.05 -12.88 -35.71
C VAL A 58 19.78 -12.12 -36.09
N THR A 59 19.12 -12.59 -37.16
CA THR A 59 17.74 -12.23 -37.44
C THR A 59 16.90 -12.84 -36.32
N SER A 60 16.49 -12.00 -35.36
CA SER A 60 15.58 -12.37 -34.29
C SER A 60 14.25 -12.79 -34.90
N ALA A 61 13.97 -14.10 -34.93
CA ALA A 61 12.65 -14.61 -35.28
C ALA A 61 11.62 -14.12 -34.26
N PRO A 62 10.40 -13.74 -34.67
CA PRO A 62 9.31 -13.42 -33.75
C PRO A 62 9.08 -14.59 -32.79
N PRO A 63 8.92 -14.36 -31.47
CA PRO A 63 8.61 -15.43 -30.55
C PRO A 63 7.29 -16.09 -30.97
N ALA A 64 7.29 -17.43 -31.06
CA ALA A 64 6.08 -18.19 -31.26
C ALA A 64 5.11 -17.91 -30.09
N PRO A 65 3.79 -17.81 -30.33
CA PRO A 65 2.83 -17.60 -29.26
C PRO A 65 2.88 -18.79 -28.30
N THR A 66 3.35 -18.57 -27.07
CA THR A 66 3.17 -19.52 -25.98
C THR A 66 1.67 -19.77 -25.77
N PRO A 67 1.21 -21.03 -25.66
CA PRO A 67 -0.16 -21.29 -25.27
C PRO A 67 -0.40 -20.71 -23.87
N THR A 68 -1.27 -19.72 -23.78
CA THR A 68 -1.71 -19.12 -22.52
C THR A 68 -2.50 -20.17 -21.76
N LEU A 69 -1.85 -20.84 -20.78
CA LEU A 69 -2.57 -21.68 -19.83
C LEU A 69 -3.57 -20.79 -19.07
N PRO A 70 -4.85 -21.18 -18.93
CA PRO A 70 -5.79 -20.41 -18.12
C PRO A 70 -5.22 -20.19 -16.73
N ALA A 71 -5.29 -18.96 -16.23
CA ALA A 71 -4.81 -18.62 -14.89
C ALA A 71 -5.54 -19.52 -13.88
N GLN A 72 -4.76 -20.26 -13.08
CA GLN A 72 -5.29 -21.08 -11.99
C GLN A 72 -6.13 -20.18 -11.07
N PRO A 73 -7.33 -20.60 -10.61
CA PRO A 73 -8.10 -19.83 -9.65
C PRO A 73 -7.26 -19.52 -8.41
N ALA A 74 -7.25 -18.26 -8.00
CA ALA A 74 -6.56 -17.86 -6.79
C ALA A 74 -7.15 -18.60 -5.58
N ARG A 75 -6.30 -18.93 -4.60
CA ARG A 75 -6.69 -19.77 -3.47
C ARG A 75 -7.84 -19.12 -2.69
N GLY A 76 -8.92 -19.88 -2.50
CA GLY A 76 -10.12 -19.39 -1.81
C GLY A 76 -11.04 -18.57 -2.69
N ASP A 77 -10.88 -18.56 -4.00
CA ASP A 77 -11.85 -17.95 -4.91
C ASP A 77 -13.25 -18.56 -4.72
N LEU A 78 -14.27 -17.70 -4.67
CA LEU A 78 -15.66 -18.10 -4.44
C LEU A 78 -16.41 -18.45 -5.74
N GLY A 79 -15.73 -18.43 -6.89
CA GLY A 79 -16.31 -18.69 -8.21
C GLY A 79 -17.21 -17.55 -8.70
N LEU A 80 -17.00 -16.32 -8.22
CA LEU A 80 -17.79 -15.15 -8.58
C LEU A 80 -17.32 -14.57 -9.92
N THR A 81 -18.17 -13.77 -10.58
CA THR A 81 -17.83 -13.09 -11.84
C THR A 81 -16.68 -12.10 -11.66
N VAL A 82 -16.64 -11.41 -10.53
CA VAL A 82 -15.44 -10.71 -10.09
C VAL A 82 -14.50 -11.79 -9.55
N PRO A 83 -13.24 -11.88 -10.02
CA PRO A 83 -12.27 -12.82 -9.46
C PRO A 83 -11.76 -12.31 -8.11
N ILE A 84 -11.37 -13.23 -7.22
CA ILE A 84 -10.76 -12.85 -5.94
C ILE A 84 -9.46 -12.08 -6.16
N SER A 85 -9.25 -11.02 -5.38
CA SER A 85 -8.01 -10.24 -5.40
C SER A 85 -7.11 -10.60 -4.22
N VAL A 86 -5.80 -10.47 -4.46
CA VAL A 86 -4.76 -10.57 -3.45
C VAL A 86 -3.91 -9.29 -3.54
N PRO A 87 -4.34 -8.20 -2.88
CA PRO A 87 -3.63 -6.94 -2.99
C PRO A 87 -2.26 -7.01 -2.31
N ALA A 88 -1.30 -6.27 -2.86
CA ALA A 88 0.02 -6.16 -2.25
C ALA A 88 -0.01 -5.33 -0.97
N CYS A 89 0.84 -5.67 0.00
CA CYS A 89 0.94 -4.99 1.29
C CYS A 89 1.87 -3.77 1.21
N THR A 90 1.49 -2.78 0.39
CA THR A 90 2.31 -1.60 0.05
C THR A 90 2.07 -0.38 0.93
N GLY A 91 1.28 -0.49 2.00
CA GLY A 91 0.86 0.66 2.81
C GLY A 91 -0.30 1.43 2.20
N THR A 92 -1.05 0.84 1.28
CA THR A 92 -2.23 1.46 0.68
C THR A 92 -3.44 1.25 1.59
N GLY A 93 -4.30 2.26 1.70
CA GLY A 93 -5.55 2.23 2.41
C GLY A 93 -6.68 1.62 1.58
N ILE A 94 -7.55 0.87 2.24
CA ILE A 94 -8.81 0.37 1.69
C ILE A 94 -9.97 0.72 2.61
N VAL A 95 -11.16 0.81 2.03
CA VAL A 95 -12.42 0.79 2.77
C VAL A 95 -13.01 -0.61 2.65
N VAL A 96 -13.18 -1.27 3.78
CA VAL A 96 -13.93 -2.53 3.86
C VAL A 96 -15.41 -2.19 4.00
N ILE A 97 -16.21 -2.69 3.08
CA ILE A 97 -17.64 -2.39 2.95
C ILE A 97 -18.49 -3.49 3.58
N GLN A 98 -18.11 -4.74 3.34
CA GLN A 98 -18.80 -5.91 3.88
C GLN A 98 -17.77 -6.98 4.25
N SER A 99 -18.05 -7.75 5.30
CA SER A 99 -17.25 -8.90 5.71
C SER A 99 -18.14 -10.09 5.97
N ALA A 100 -17.87 -11.22 5.32
CA ALA A 100 -18.59 -12.49 5.52
C ALA A 100 -17.69 -13.46 6.30
N VAL A 101 -18.21 -14.04 7.39
CA VAL A 101 -17.47 -14.94 8.29
C VAL A 101 -18.13 -16.31 8.47
N GLU A 102 -19.32 -16.49 7.90
CA GLU A 102 -20.08 -17.75 7.92
C GLU A 102 -19.89 -18.55 6.61
N PRO A 103 -19.33 -19.78 6.67
CA PRO A 103 -19.04 -20.58 5.48
C PRO A 103 -20.24 -20.87 4.58
N ALA A 104 -21.43 -21.03 5.15
CA ALA A 104 -22.65 -21.28 4.39
C ALA A 104 -23.12 -20.05 3.58
N SER A 105 -22.65 -18.84 3.93
CA SER A 105 -23.18 -17.58 3.42
C SER A 105 -22.17 -16.79 2.57
N TYR A 106 -20.88 -17.15 2.57
CA TYR A 106 -19.81 -16.42 1.86
C TYR A 106 -20.19 -15.97 0.45
N THR A 107 -20.55 -16.91 -0.42
CA THR A 107 -20.84 -16.59 -1.82
C THR A 107 -22.02 -15.62 -1.95
N GLN A 108 -23.08 -15.82 -1.16
CA GLN A 108 -24.28 -14.98 -1.21
C GLN A 108 -23.99 -13.56 -0.69
N GLU A 109 -23.32 -13.43 0.45
CA GLU A 109 -23.04 -12.13 1.05
C GLU A 109 -22.07 -11.31 0.19
N ILE A 110 -20.99 -11.94 -0.29
CA ILE A 110 -19.98 -11.26 -1.11
C ILE A 110 -20.55 -10.90 -2.48
N SER A 111 -21.29 -11.79 -3.15
CA SER A 111 -21.91 -11.47 -4.44
C SER A 111 -22.94 -10.33 -4.32
N SER A 112 -23.76 -10.33 -3.27
CA SER A 112 -24.72 -9.26 -3.01
C SER A 112 -24.03 -7.92 -2.74
N ALA A 113 -22.98 -7.91 -1.92
CA ALA A 113 -22.21 -6.71 -1.63
C ALA A 113 -21.48 -6.16 -2.86
N LEU A 114 -20.92 -7.02 -3.73
CA LEU A 114 -20.32 -6.62 -5.00
C LEU A 114 -21.34 -6.03 -5.97
N ALA A 115 -22.54 -6.61 -6.06
CA ALA A 115 -23.61 -6.08 -6.89
C ALA A 115 -24.09 -4.70 -6.42
N ALA A 116 -24.11 -4.47 -5.11
CA ALA A 116 -24.49 -3.19 -4.52
C ALA A 116 -23.39 -2.10 -4.62
N ASN A 117 -22.13 -2.50 -4.82
CA ASN A 117 -20.97 -1.60 -4.82
C ASN A 117 -20.14 -1.76 -6.10
N PRO A 118 -20.56 -1.15 -7.22
CA PRO A 118 -19.83 -1.26 -8.48
C PRO A 118 -18.40 -0.73 -8.34
N GLY A 119 -17.44 -1.47 -8.92
CA GLY A 119 -16.01 -1.17 -8.82
C GLY A 119 -15.34 -1.66 -7.53
N ALA A 120 -16.09 -2.25 -6.60
CA ALA A 120 -15.48 -2.96 -5.47
C ALA A 120 -14.82 -4.27 -5.93
N SER A 121 -13.81 -4.68 -5.17
CA SER A 121 -13.16 -5.98 -5.29
C SER A 121 -13.42 -6.77 -4.01
N TYR A 122 -13.16 -8.07 -4.02
CA TYR A 122 -13.21 -8.87 -2.80
C TYR A 122 -11.92 -9.66 -2.63
N LEU A 123 -11.55 -9.85 -1.38
CA LEU A 123 -10.36 -10.59 -0.97
C LEU A 123 -10.69 -11.56 0.14
N ARG A 124 -9.75 -12.46 0.39
CA ARG A 124 -9.70 -13.28 1.60
C ARG A 124 -8.57 -12.77 2.50
N THR A 125 -8.88 -12.44 3.74
CA THR A 125 -7.97 -11.68 4.59
C THR A 125 -6.70 -12.44 4.98
N ASP A 126 -6.79 -13.77 5.24
CA ASP A 126 -5.63 -14.62 5.56
C ASP A 126 -4.68 -14.86 4.38
N ASN A 127 -5.12 -14.58 3.16
CA ASN A 127 -4.28 -14.67 1.96
C ASN A 127 -3.77 -13.30 1.48
N SER A 128 -4.09 -12.21 2.20
CA SER A 128 -3.77 -10.84 1.77
C SER A 128 -2.63 -10.24 2.60
N CYS A 129 -2.94 -9.45 3.63
CA CYS A 129 -1.95 -8.78 4.47
C CYS A 129 -2.15 -9.10 5.95
N PRO A 130 -1.08 -9.15 6.75
CA PRO A 130 -1.17 -9.43 8.19
C PRO A 130 -1.85 -8.28 8.97
N SER A 131 -1.92 -7.07 8.40
CA SER A 131 -2.71 -5.95 8.92
C SER A 131 -4.22 -6.13 8.82
N LEU A 132 -4.68 -7.21 8.19
CA LEU A 132 -6.08 -7.62 8.21
C LEU A 132 -6.26 -8.75 9.23
N ARG A 133 -7.45 -8.85 9.82
CA ARG A 133 -7.78 -9.98 10.69
C ARG A 133 -7.64 -11.28 9.91
N GLN A 134 -6.80 -12.19 10.41
CA GLN A 134 -6.52 -13.46 9.72
C GLN A 134 -7.68 -14.46 9.82
N GLN A 135 -8.53 -14.32 10.83
CA GLN A 135 -9.68 -15.19 11.05
C GLN A 135 -10.73 -14.46 11.87
N SER A 136 -11.98 -14.93 11.76
CA SER A 136 -13.06 -14.50 12.64
C SER A 136 -12.86 -15.05 14.05
N ASP A 137 -13.69 -14.59 14.98
CA ASP A 137 -13.68 -15.06 16.37
C ASP A 137 -14.03 -16.55 16.49
N ALA A 138 -14.73 -17.11 15.50
CA ALA A 138 -15.03 -18.54 15.39
C ALA A 138 -13.91 -19.35 14.69
N GLY A 139 -12.81 -18.71 14.29
CA GLY A 139 -11.71 -19.35 13.56
C GLY A 139 -11.96 -19.54 12.07
N ASN A 140 -13.01 -18.93 11.51
CA ASN A 140 -13.33 -19.04 10.09
C ASN A 140 -12.52 -18.04 9.26
N PRO A 141 -12.23 -18.35 7.98
CA PRO A 141 -11.75 -17.36 7.03
C PRO A 141 -12.69 -16.15 6.94
N ILE A 142 -12.12 -14.97 6.67
CA ILE A 142 -12.90 -13.75 6.44
C ILE A 142 -12.77 -13.38 4.97
N TYR A 143 -13.92 -13.26 4.30
CA TYR A 143 -14.01 -12.65 2.98
C TYR A 143 -14.48 -11.21 3.14
N ALA A 144 -13.80 -10.28 2.49
CA ALA A 144 -14.11 -8.86 2.60
C ALA A 144 -14.31 -8.25 1.21
N VAL A 145 -15.38 -7.49 1.05
CA VAL A 145 -15.57 -6.59 -0.10
C VAL A 145 -14.98 -5.25 0.26
N TYR A 146 -14.13 -4.72 -0.63
CA TYR A 146 -13.41 -3.48 -0.38
C TYR A 146 -13.30 -2.59 -1.63
N GLN A 147 -13.00 -1.32 -1.38
CA GLN A 147 -12.57 -0.36 -2.39
C GLN A 147 -11.23 0.26 -2.01
N PRO A 148 -10.33 0.52 -2.97
CA PRO A 148 -9.09 1.24 -2.71
C PRO A 148 -9.35 2.69 -2.34
N ALA A 149 -8.62 3.21 -1.36
CA ALA A 149 -8.89 4.51 -0.75
C ALA A 149 -7.65 5.44 -0.71
N GLY A 150 -6.62 5.15 -1.50
CA GLY A 150 -5.38 5.92 -1.55
C GLY A 150 -4.41 5.58 -0.43
N SER A 151 -3.40 6.42 -0.19
CA SER A 151 -2.30 6.13 0.76
C SER A 151 -2.21 7.15 1.91
N THR A 152 -3.31 7.85 2.21
CA THR A 152 -3.37 8.83 3.31
C THR A 152 -4.58 8.59 4.18
N THR A 153 -4.49 8.89 5.47
CA THR A 153 -5.65 8.83 6.38
C THR A 153 -6.81 9.67 5.86
N GLN A 154 -6.54 10.87 5.33
CA GLN A 154 -7.56 11.76 4.79
C GLN A 154 -8.34 11.12 3.62
N SER A 155 -7.63 10.44 2.70
CA SER A 155 -8.27 9.78 1.55
C SER A 155 -9.08 8.55 1.98
N ILE A 156 -8.60 7.82 2.99
CA ILE A 156 -9.36 6.72 3.60
C ILE A 156 -10.64 7.24 4.23
N CYS A 157 -10.57 8.30 5.04
CA CYS A 157 -11.75 8.84 5.70
C CYS A 157 -12.77 9.45 4.73
N ALA A 158 -12.32 10.10 3.67
CA ALA A 158 -13.22 10.55 2.60
C ALA A 158 -13.95 9.39 1.92
N ALA A 159 -13.24 8.27 1.68
CA ALA A 159 -13.83 7.06 1.12
C ALA A 159 -14.81 6.39 2.11
N VAL A 160 -14.47 6.30 3.40
CA VAL A 160 -15.38 5.77 4.44
C VAL A 160 -16.66 6.62 4.53
N ALA A 161 -16.54 7.95 4.50
CA ALA A 161 -17.68 8.85 4.54
C ALA A 161 -18.61 8.74 3.32
N SER A 162 -18.08 8.25 2.20
CA SER A 162 -18.85 8.01 0.96
C SER A 162 -19.37 6.58 0.85
N ALA A 163 -18.92 5.67 1.72
CA ALA A 163 -19.27 4.26 1.69
C ALA A 163 -20.56 3.98 2.50
N PRO A 164 -21.18 2.81 2.32
CA PRO A 164 -22.33 2.40 3.13
C PRO A 164 -22.04 2.43 4.63
N SER A 165 -23.07 2.69 5.44
CA SER A 165 -22.96 2.66 6.90
C SER A 165 -22.37 1.34 7.39
N GLY A 166 -21.43 1.39 8.34
CA GLY A 166 -20.71 0.22 8.85
C GLY A 166 -19.43 -0.11 8.09
N SER A 167 -19.13 0.60 7.00
CA SER A 167 -17.83 0.53 6.34
C SER A 167 -16.74 1.14 7.21
N TYR A 168 -15.51 0.63 7.07
CA TYR A 168 -14.37 1.11 7.86
C TYR A 168 -13.06 1.06 7.08
N GLY A 169 -12.11 1.90 7.49
CA GLY A 169 -10.79 1.98 6.87
C GLY A 169 -9.79 0.98 7.43
N LYS A 170 -8.99 0.36 6.56
CA LYS A 170 -7.84 -0.48 6.92
C LYS A 170 -6.63 -0.12 6.08
N TRP A 171 -5.44 -0.28 6.66
CA TRP A 171 -4.19 -0.26 5.93
C TRP A 171 -3.85 -1.67 5.42
N LEU A 172 -3.34 -1.76 4.19
CA LEU A 172 -2.76 -2.97 3.61
C LEU A 172 -1.24 -2.91 3.74
N ASP A 173 -0.73 -3.34 4.89
CA ASP A 173 0.70 -3.33 5.18
C ASP A 173 1.11 -4.52 6.06
N LEU A 174 2.39 -4.61 6.39
CA LEU A 174 2.96 -5.76 7.09
C LEU A 174 3.03 -5.59 8.62
N THR A 175 2.72 -4.40 9.14
CA THR A 175 3.10 -3.97 10.49
C THR A 175 1.95 -3.45 11.35
N THR A 176 0.90 -2.89 10.73
CA THR A 176 -0.27 -2.40 11.45
C THR A 176 -0.98 -3.57 12.12
N ASP A 177 -1.36 -3.40 13.38
CA ASP A 177 -2.10 -4.41 14.12
C ASP A 177 -3.47 -4.69 13.45
N PRO A 178 -3.87 -5.97 13.28
CA PRO A 178 -5.08 -6.34 12.55
C PRO A 178 -6.38 -5.83 13.18
N THR A 179 -6.37 -5.48 14.46
CA THR A 179 -7.53 -4.91 15.16
C THR A 179 -7.69 -3.40 14.91
N VAL A 180 -6.60 -2.71 14.55
CA VAL A 180 -6.60 -1.25 14.34
C VAL A 180 -7.40 -0.88 13.11
N ILE A 181 -8.40 -0.03 13.30
CA ILE A 181 -9.18 0.61 12.23
C ILE A 181 -8.65 2.03 12.05
N VAL A 182 -8.63 2.53 10.82
CA VAL A 182 -8.28 3.93 10.56
C VAL A 182 -9.35 4.82 11.16
N ALA A 183 -8.95 5.66 12.12
CA ALA A 183 -9.86 6.56 12.81
C ALA A 183 -10.31 7.70 11.87
N CYS A 184 -11.63 7.75 11.70
CA CYS A 184 -12.42 8.75 10.99
C CYS A 184 -13.64 9.03 11.89
#